data_AF-A0AA36UL16-F1
#
_entry.id   AF-A0AA36UL16-F1
#
_cell.length_a   1.000
_cell.length_b   1.000
_cell.length_c   1.000
_cell.angle_alpha   90.00
_cell.angle_beta   90.00
_cell.angle_gamma   90.00
#
_symmetry.space_group_name_H-M   'P 1'
#
loop_
_entity.id
_entity.type
_entity.pdbx_description
1 polymer ?
#
loop_
_entity_poly.entity_id
_entity_poly.type
_entity_poly.pdbx_seq_one_letter_code
_entity_poly.pdbx_strand_id
1 'polypeptide(L)'
;MKRNTIMTVIKQEDFIQSICDAFQFISYYHPKDYIDALYKAWQKEENPAAKDAMTQILVNSRMCAENNRPICQDTGIATVFLKVGMNVQWDADMSVEEMVNEGVRRAYTWEGNTLRASVLADPAGKRQNTKDNTPAVIHMSIVPGDKVEVTCAAKGGGSETNPSSPCSILPTTSSIGY
;
A
#
# COMPACT_ATOMS: atom_id res chain seq x y z
N MET A 1 33.98 -18.96 18.03
CA MET A 1 32.52 -19.19 18.11
C MET A 1 31.92 -18.84 16.75
N LYS A 2 31.51 -19.83 15.94
CA LYS A 2 30.72 -19.56 14.74
C LYS A 2 29.31 -19.21 15.21
N ARG A 3 28.89 -17.94 15.09
CA ARG A 3 27.47 -17.58 15.24
C ARG A 3 26.74 -18.35 14.16
N ASN A 4 25.85 -19.25 14.56
CA ASN A 4 24.93 -19.90 13.65
C ASN A 4 23.88 -18.83 13.31
N THR A 5 24.21 -17.93 12.38
CA THR A 5 23.27 -16.94 11.86
C THR A 5 22.22 -17.74 11.10
N ILE A 6 21.00 -17.79 11.65
CA ILE A 6 19.84 -18.29 10.90
C ILE A 6 19.72 -17.35 9.69
N MET A 7 19.92 -17.90 8.49
CA MET A 7 19.79 -17.15 7.24
C MET A 7 18.34 -17.27 6.81
N THR A 8 17.61 -16.15 6.83
CA THR A 8 16.25 -16.10 6.31
C THR A 8 16.31 -16.06 4.80
N VAL A 9 15.72 -17.07 4.15
CA VAL A 9 15.60 -17.13 2.69
C VAL A 9 14.20 -16.70 2.30
N ILE A 10 14.10 -15.64 1.50
CA ILE A 10 12.84 -15.13 0.98
C ILE A 10 12.73 -15.54 -0.48
N LYS A 11 11.63 -16.20 -0.84
CA LYS A 11 11.34 -16.61 -2.21
C LYS A 11 10.76 -15.45 -3.01
N GLN A 12 11.14 -15.39 -4.28
CA GLN A 12 10.64 -14.40 -5.23
C GLN A 12 9.12 -14.26 -5.23
N GLU A 13 8.42 -15.39 -5.41
CA GLU A 13 6.96 -15.39 -5.56
C GLU A 13 6.25 -14.98 -4.26
N ASP A 14 6.75 -15.42 -3.10
CA ASP A 14 6.18 -15.05 -1.80
C ASP A 14 6.28 -13.53 -1.56
N PHE A 15 7.40 -12.92 -1.95
CA PHE A 15 7.61 -11.48 -1.84
C PHE A 15 6.72 -10.69 -2.81
N ILE A 16 6.64 -11.11 -4.08
CA ILE A 16 5.78 -10.50 -5.10
C ILE A 16 4.31 -10.58 -4.68
N GLN A 17 3.86 -11.75 -4.23
CA GLN A 17 2.48 -11.96 -3.80
C GLN A 17 2.16 -11.13 -2.56
N SER A 18 3.08 -11.02 -1.60
CA SER A 18 2.89 -10.18 -0.41
C SER A 18 2.70 -8.69 -0.76
N ILE A 19 3.43 -8.18 -1.76
CA ILE A 19 3.25 -6.82 -2.27
C ILE A 19 1.88 -6.68 -2.93
N CYS A 20 1.49 -7.65 -3.77
CA CYS A 20 0.21 -7.66 -4.46
C CYS A 20 -0.96 -7.60 -3.45
N ASP A 21 -0.95 -8.51 -2.47
CA ASP A 21 -1.95 -8.62 -1.42
C ASP A 21 -2.01 -7.36 -0.57
N ALA A 22 -0.86 -6.75 -0.25
CA ALA A 22 -0.82 -5.50 0.49
C ALA A 22 -1.51 -4.35 -0.24
N PHE A 23 -1.25 -4.18 -1.55
CA PHE A 23 -1.91 -3.14 -2.35
C PHE A 23 -3.41 -3.40 -2.53
N GLN A 24 -3.79 -4.66 -2.69
CA GLN A 24 -5.19 -5.06 -2.70
C GLN A 24 -5.87 -4.72 -1.37
N PHE A 25 -5.28 -5.16 -0.25
CA PHE A 25 -5.80 -4.91 1.09
C PHE A 25 -6.03 -3.43 1.39
N ILE A 26 -5.02 -2.58 1.15
CA ILE A 26 -5.15 -1.13 1.42
C ILE A 26 -6.12 -0.42 0.47
N SER A 27 -6.47 -1.03 -0.67
CA SER A 27 -7.39 -0.42 -1.63
C SER A 27 -8.84 -0.41 -1.12
N TYR A 28 -9.26 -1.42 -0.36
CA TYR A 28 -10.65 -1.57 0.10
C TYR A 28 -10.83 -1.62 1.62
N TYR A 29 -9.74 -1.66 2.42
CA TYR A 29 -9.81 -1.52 3.87
C TYR A 29 -9.25 -0.19 4.37
N HIS A 30 -10.05 0.49 5.20
CA HIS A 30 -9.52 1.51 6.09
C HIS A 30 -8.91 0.86 7.34
N PRO A 31 -7.85 1.46 7.91
CA PRO A 31 -7.35 1.10 9.23
C PRO A 31 -8.44 1.16 10.31
N LYS A 32 -8.41 0.23 11.27
CA LYS A 32 -9.43 0.14 12.32
C LYS A 32 -9.46 1.39 13.19
N ASP A 33 -8.31 1.95 13.50
CA ASP A 33 -8.17 3.20 14.26
C ASP A 33 -8.83 4.39 13.55
N TYR A 34 -8.70 4.48 12.22
CA TYR A 34 -9.41 5.47 11.41
C TYR A 34 -10.94 5.31 11.53
N ILE A 35 -11.45 4.09 11.38
CA ILE A 35 -12.89 3.82 11.49
C ILE A 35 -13.42 4.09 12.90
N ASP A 36 -12.70 3.64 13.93
CA ASP A 36 -13.05 3.89 15.33
C ASP A 36 -13.07 5.39 15.64
N ALA A 37 -12.10 6.15 15.13
CA ALA A 37 -12.02 7.60 15.30
C ALA A 37 -13.17 8.32 14.58
N LEU A 38 -13.44 7.96 13.32
CA LEU A 38 -14.53 8.53 12.52
C LEU A 38 -15.90 8.22 13.16
N TYR A 39 -16.09 7.00 13.65
CA TYR A 39 -17.33 6.61 14.33
C TYR A 39 -17.53 7.41 15.64
N LYS A 40 -16.47 7.60 16.44
CA LYS A 40 -16.52 8.44 17.64
C LYS A 40 -16.83 9.91 17.30
N ALA A 41 -16.30 10.43 16.21
CA ALA A 41 -16.61 11.78 15.72
C ALA A 41 -18.07 11.88 15.29
N TRP A 42 -18.55 10.92 14.50
CA TRP A 42 -19.94 10.83 14.05
C TRP A 42 -20.95 10.80 15.22
N GLN A 43 -20.64 10.09 16.31
CA GLN A 43 -21.48 10.05 17.51
C GLN A 43 -21.63 11.44 18.18
N LYS A 44 -20.59 12.27 18.13
CA LYS A 44 -20.54 13.60 18.76
C LYS A 44 -20.99 14.73 17.83
N GLU A 45 -21.07 14.48 16.52
CA GLU A 45 -21.42 15.50 15.54
C GLU A 45 -22.89 15.93 15.68
N GLU A 46 -23.09 17.24 15.79
CA GLU A 46 -24.39 17.90 15.94
C GLU A 46 -24.88 18.48 14.62
N ASN A 47 -23.97 18.86 13.71
CA ASN A 47 -24.34 19.39 12.40
C ASN A 47 -24.88 18.27 11.49
N PRO A 48 -26.15 18.34 11.04
CA PRO A 48 -26.75 17.29 10.23
C PRO A 48 -26.00 17.01 8.92
N ALA A 49 -25.56 18.06 8.22
CA ALA A 49 -24.85 17.90 6.95
C ALA A 49 -23.48 17.23 7.13
N ALA A 50 -22.75 17.59 8.18
CA ALA A 50 -21.46 16.96 8.50
C ALA A 50 -21.64 15.49 8.92
N LYS A 51 -22.69 15.21 9.70
CA LYS A 51 -23.03 13.85 10.13
C LYS A 51 -23.44 12.95 8.97
N ASP A 52 -24.19 13.49 8.00
CA ASP A 52 -24.56 12.78 6.78
C ASP A 52 -23.33 12.47 5.93
N ALA A 53 -22.41 13.42 5.78
CA ALA A 53 -21.14 13.19 5.08
C ALA A 53 -20.30 12.09 5.74
N MET A 54 -20.18 12.11 7.08
CA MET A 54 -19.50 11.03 7.84
C MET A 54 -20.20 9.68 7.66
N THR A 55 -21.53 9.66 7.61
CA THR A 55 -22.32 8.45 7.36
C THR A 55 -22.00 7.87 5.98
N GLN A 56 -21.92 8.71 4.94
CA GLN A 56 -21.53 8.27 3.61
C GLN A 56 -20.14 7.65 3.58
N ILE A 57 -19.16 8.23 4.29
CA ILE A 57 -17.80 7.67 4.38
C ILE A 57 -17.82 6.29 5.05
N LEU A 58 -18.50 6.15 6.19
CA LEU A 58 -18.59 4.88 6.93
C LEU A 58 -19.31 3.79 6.11
N VAL A 59 -20.42 4.15 5.45
CA VAL A 59 -21.18 3.23 4.59
C VAL A 59 -20.34 2.82 3.38
N ASN A 60 -19.67 3.77 2.72
CA ASN A 60 -18.75 3.48 1.61
C ASN A 60 -17.64 2.53 2.07
N SER A 61 -16.99 2.80 3.21
CA SER A 61 -15.95 1.93 3.75
C SER A 61 -16.43 0.50 3.98
N ARG A 62 -17.65 0.33 4.49
CA ARG A 62 -18.24 -1.00 4.69
C ARG A 62 -18.51 -1.68 3.36
N MET A 63 -19.12 -0.98 2.39
CA MET A 63 -19.43 -1.53 1.08
C MET A 63 -18.16 -1.94 0.32
N CYS A 64 -17.08 -1.16 0.43
CA CYS A 64 -15.78 -1.48 -0.16
C CYS A 64 -15.18 -2.76 0.44
N ALA A 65 -15.19 -2.88 1.77
CA ALA A 65 -14.69 -4.05 2.48
C ALA A 65 -15.49 -5.34 2.18
N GLU A 66 -16.82 -5.24 2.04
CA GLU A 66 -17.67 -6.41 1.74
C GLU A 66 -17.58 -6.86 0.28
N ASN A 67 -17.32 -5.93 -0.66
CA ASN A 67 -17.35 -6.21 -2.10
C ASN A 67 -15.97 -6.19 -2.77
N ASN A 68 -14.89 -6.04 -2.01
CA ASN A 68 -13.51 -5.89 -2.50
C ASN A 68 -13.41 -4.83 -3.62
N ARG A 69 -13.92 -3.63 -3.36
CA ARG A 69 -13.91 -2.51 -4.30
C ARG A 69 -13.11 -1.35 -3.74
N PRO A 70 -12.37 -0.60 -4.58
CA PRO A 70 -11.50 0.44 -4.08
C PRO A 70 -12.33 1.55 -3.42
N ILE A 71 -11.85 2.04 -2.27
CA ILE A 71 -12.49 3.10 -1.48
C ILE A 71 -12.61 4.40 -2.27
N CYS A 72 -11.62 4.68 -3.12
CA CYS A 72 -11.52 5.88 -3.93
C CYS A 72 -11.34 5.53 -5.40
N GLN A 73 -11.85 6.39 -6.30
CA GLN A 73 -11.64 6.27 -7.74
C GLN A 73 -10.17 6.47 -8.14
N ASP A 74 -9.41 7.26 -7.38
CA ASP A 74 -7.97 7.38 -7.53
C ASP A 74 -7.27 6.43 -6.57
N THR A 75 -6.79 5.31 -7.09
CA THR A 75 -6.02 4.31 -6.34
C THR A 75 -4.57 4.72 -6.15
N GLY A 76 -4.19 5.91 -6.64
CA GLY A 76 -2.95 6.59 -6.28
C GLY A 76 -1.69 6.01 -6.90
N ILE A 77 -0.55 6.64 -6.56
CA ILE A 77 0.78 6.18 -6.93
C ILE A 77 1.26 5.17 -5.88
N ALA A 78 1.71 4.01 -6.35
CA ALA A 78 2.29 2.98 -5.50
C ALA A 78 3.64 3.45 -4.93
N THR A 79 3.71 3.55 -3.60
CA THR A 79 4.94 3.87 -2.86
C THR A 79 5.24 2.72 -1.91
N VAL A 80 6.47 2.20 -1.93
CA VAL A 80 6.89 1.08 -1.08
C VAL A 80 8.14 1.48 -0.30
N PHE A 81 8.09 1.34 1.02
CA PHE A 81 9.24 1.48 1.90
C PHE A 81 9.72 0.09 2.31
N LEU A 82 11.00 -0.17 2.06
CA LEU A 82 11.65 -1.44 2.35
C LEU A 82 12.78 -1.21 3.35
N LYS A 83 12.80 -2.05 4.39
CA LYS A 83 14.00 -2.28 5.21
C LYS A 83 14.41 -3.73 5.04
N VAL A 84 15.59 -3.96 4.48
CA VAL A 84 16.11 -5.30 4.21
C VAL A 84 17.21 -5.62 5.21
N GLY A 85 17.02 -6.69 5.97
CA GLY A 85 18.01 -7.22 6.90
C GLY A 85 19.29 -7.66 6.20
N MET A 86 20.46 -7.34 6.77
CA MET A 86 21.76 -7.75 6.23
C MET A 86 21.96 -9.27 6.10
N ASN A 87 21.19 -10.07 6.85
CA ASN A 87 21.27 -11.54 6.83
C ASN A 87 20.17 -12.20 5.97
N VAL A 88 19.41 -11.42 5.20
CA VAL A 88 18.41 -11.92 4.27
C VAL A 88 19.08 -12.45 3.00
N GLN A 89 18.65 -13.61 2.55
CA GLN A 89 18.98 -14.16 1.23
C GLN A 89 17.73 -14.22 0.37
N TRP A 90 17.91 -14.02 -0.92
CA TRP A 90 16.83 -14.06 -1.91
C TRP A 90 16.98 -15.33 -2.76
N ASP A 91 15.93 -16.14 -2.78
CA ASP A 91 15.75 -17.21 -3.76
C ASP A 91 14.95 -16.63 -4.92
N ALA A 92 15.64 -15.86 -5.77
CA ALA A 92 15.07 -15.02 -6.82
C ALA A 92 16.07 -14.79 -7.96
N ASP A 93 15.54 -14.69 -9.18
CA ASP A 93 16.28 -14.25 -10.37
C ASP A 93 16.12 -12.74 -10.61
N MET A 94 15.03 -12.16 -10.09
CA MET A 94 14.71 -10.73 -10.20
C MET A 94 15.37 -9.92 -9.10
N SER A 95 15.73 -8.67 -9.41
CA SER A 95 16.11 -7.70 -8.39
C SER A 95 14.92 -7.36 -7.47
N VAL A 96 15.20 -6.88 -6.26
CA VAL A 96 14.16 -6.47 -5.31
C VAL A 96 13.25 -5.39 -5.90
N GLU A 97 13.80 -4.46 -6.69
CA GLU A 97 13.01 -3.42 -7.36
C GLU A 97 12.08 -4.01 -8.43
N GLU A 98 12.55 -4.98 -9.23
CA GLU A 98 11.73 -5.66 -10.22
C GLU A 98 10.61 -6.47 -9.55
N MET A 99 10.91 -7.16 -8.45
CA MET A 99 9.90 -7.89 -7.69
C MET A 99 8.82 -6.96 -7.10
N VAL A 100 9.20 -5.80 -6.56
CA VAL A 100 8.22 -4.80 -6.09
C VAL A 100 7.33 -4.33 -7.24
N ASN A 101 7.93 -3.96 -8.38
CA ASN A 101 7.17 -3.48 -9.53
C ASN A 101 6.26 -4.56 -10.11
N GLU A 102 6.67 -5.83 -10.08
CA GLU A 102 5.82 -6.95 -10.48
C GLU A 102 4.65 -7.16 -9.52
N GLY A 103 4.88 -7.07 -8.20
CA GLY A 103 3.79 -7.12 -7.22
C GLY A 103 2.78 -5.99 -7.39
N VAL A 104 3.26 -4.77 -7.66
CA VAL A 104 2.42 -3.61 -7.98
C VAL A 104 1.63 -3.86 -9.26
N ARG A 105 2.29 -4.30 -10.34
CA ARG A 105 1.61 -4.61 -11.60
C ARG A 105 0.47 -5.60 -11.39
N ARG A 106 0.75 -6.73 -10.72
CA ARG A 106 -0.24 -7.75 -10.41
C ARG A 106 -1.41 -7.21 -9.59
N ALA A 107 -1.14 -6.35 -8.60
CA ALA A 107 -2.21 -5.71 -7.83
C ALA A 107 -3.09 -4.84 -8.72
N TYR A 108 -2.52 -4.02 -9.60
CA TYR A 108 -3.31 -3.07 -10.38
C TYR A 108 -4.08 -3.73 -11.52
N THR A 109 -3.57 -4.84 -12.06
CA THR A 109 -4.22 -5.60 -13.15
C THR A 109 -5.05 -6.78 -12.65
N TRP A 110 -5.26 -6.94 -11.35
CA TRP A 110 -6.00 -8.08 -10.81
C TRP A 110 -7.48 -8.02 -11.24
N GLU A 111 -7.98 -9.11 -11.83
CA GLU A 111 -9.36 -9.18 -12.35
C GLU A 111 -10.41 -9.12 -11.24
N GLY A 112 -10.07 -9.55 -10.02
CA GLY A 112 -11.00 -9.51 -8.88
C GLY A 112 -11.26 -8.12 -8.33
N ASN A 113 -10.33 -7.18 -8.50
CA ASN A 113 -10.44 -5.78 -8.08
C ASN A 113 -9.41 -4.94 -8.87
N THR A 114 -9.82 -4.54 -10.07
CA THR A 114 -8.97 -3.75 -10.96
C THR A 114 -8.83 -2.33 -10.44
N LEU A 115 -7.59 -1.93 -10.17
CA LEU A 115 -7.25 -0.60 -9.69
C LEU A 115 -7.00 0.34 -10.87
N ARG A 116 -7.12 1.65 -10.63
CA ARG A 116 -6.87 2.64 -11.67
C ARG A 116 -5.37 2.88 -11.83
N ALA A 117 -4.85 2.66 -13.02
CA ALA A 117 -3.49 3.09 -13.37
C ALA A 117 -3.43 4.62 -13.54
N SER A 118 -2.75 5.31 -12.63
CA SER A 118 -2.60 6.77 -12.59
C SER A 118 -1.21 7.25 -13.05
N VAL A 119 -0.21 6.36 -13.19
CA VAL A 119 1.14 6.72 -13.64
C VAL A 119 1.23 6.96 -15.17
N LEU A 120 1.92 8.03 -15.55
CA LEU A 120 2.24 8.39 -16.93
C LEU A 120 3.74 8.19 -17.19
N ALA A 121 4.09 7.38 -18.18
CA ALA A 121 5.40 7.41 -18.80
C ALA A 121 5.52 8.73 -19.58
N ASP A 122 6.39 9.61 -19.08
CA ASP A 122 6.64 10.98 -19.54
C ASP A 122 5.53 12.01 -19.19
N PRO A 123 5.58 12.57 -17.97
CA PRO A 123 4.65 13.62 -17.52
C PRO A 123 4.77 14.94 -18.32
N ALA A 124 5.95 15.21 -18.88
CA ALA A 124 6.30 16.47 -19.53
C ALA A 124 6.09 16.46 -21.05
N GLY A 125 6.11 15.29 -21.69
CA GLY A 125 5.88 15.10 -23.12
C GLY A 125 4.53 14.45 -23.42
N LYS A 126 4.55 13.23 -23.99
CA LYS A 126 3.36 12.63 -24.63
C LYS A 126 2.30 12.09 -23.67
N ARG A 127 2.55 12.09 -22.35
CA ARG A 127 1.61 11.64 -21.29
C ARG A 127 0.99 10.28 -21.60
N GLN A 128 1.81 9.27 -21.89
CA GLN A 128 1.33 7.91 -22.14
C GLN A 128 1.14 7.18 -20.81
N ASN A 129 -0.08 6.69 -20.54
CA ASN A 129 -0.35 5.89 -19.35
C ASN A 129 0.36 4.54 -19.43
N THR A 130 1.02 4.12 -18.36
CA THR A 130 1.75 2.83 -18.31
C THR A 130 0.81 1.62 -18.23
N LYS A 131 -0.47 1.87 -17.93
CA LYS A 131 -1.58 0.90 -17.81
C LYS A 131 -1.45 -0.10 -16.66
N ASP A 132 -0.31 -0.14 -15.98
CA ASP A 132 -0.02 -1.02 -14.85
C ASP A 132 0.39 -0.26 -13.58
N ASN A 133 0.34 1.08 -13.61
CA ASN A 133 0.72 1.96 -12.51
C ASN A 133 2.19 1.83 -12.06
N THR A 134 3.06 1.25 -12.90
CA THR A 134 4.51 1.22 -12.68
C THR A 134 5.22 2.36 -13.41
N PRO A 135 6.42 2.80 -13.00
CA PRO A 135 7.18 2.32 -11.84
C PRO A 135 6.62 2.81 -10.49
N ALA A 136 6.74 1.96 -9.47
CA ALA A 136 6.48 2.34 -8.09
C ALA A 136 7.60 3.22 -7.53
N VAL A 137 7.27 4.10 -6.58
CA VAL A 137 8.27 4.85 -5.81
C VAL A 137 8.81 3.96 -4.71
N ILE A 138 10.07 3.53 -4.82
CA ILE A 138 10.68 2.58 -3.88
C ILE A 138 11.72 3.30 -3.01
N HIS A 139 11.52 3.24 -1.69
CA HIS A 139 12.49 3.69 -0.70
C HIS A 139 13.10 2.48 0.00
N MET A 140 14.35 2.14 -0.33
CA MET A 140 15.01 0.97 0.22
C MET A 140 16.13 1.36 1.19
N SER A 141 16.20 0.66 2.32
CA SER A 141 17.28 0.80 3.30
C SER A 141 17.75 -0.57 3.77
N ILE A 142 19.06 -0.71 3.99
CA ILE A 142 19.64 -1.93 4.54
C ILE A 142 19.79 -1.76 6.06
N VAL A 143 19.31 -2.72 6.84
CA VAL A 143 19.31 -2.66 8.30
C VAL A 143 19.93 -3.93 8.91
N PRO A 144 20.48 -3.86 10.14
CA PRO A 144 20.90 -5.07 10.84
C PRO A 144 19.72 -6.01 11.10
N GLY A 145 19.92 -7.32 10.93
CA GLY A 145 18.89 -8.33 11.18
C GLY A 145 18.71 -9.29 10.01
N ASP A 146 17.69 -10.13 10.12
CA ASP A 146 17.35 -11.25 9.24
C ASP A 146 15.91 -11.15 8.69
N LYS A 147 15.30 -9.96 8.79
CA LYS A 147 13.91 -9.72 8.36
C LYS A 147 13.84 -8.71 7.23
N VAL A 148 12.75 -8.78 6.48
CA VAL A 148 12.34 -7.72 5.55
C VAL A 148 11.08 -7.07 6.11
N GLU A 149 11.15 -5.76 6.35
CA GLU A 149 9.97 -4.95 6.64
C GLU A 149 9.52 -4.25 5.36
N VAL A 150 8.25 -4.43 5.02
CA VAL A 150 7.60 -3.81 3.87
C VAL A 150 6.48 -2.91 4.37
N THR A 151 6.47 -1.66 3.91
CA THR A 151 5.34 -0.74 4.14
C THR A 151 4.87 -0.22 2.79
N CYS A 152 3.65 -0.58 2.42
CA CYS A 152 3.01 -0.12 1.19
C CYS A 152 2.11 1.07 1.47
N ALA A 153 2.16 2.07 0.59
CA ALA A 153 1.27 3.22 0.60
C ALA A 153 0.78 3.49 -0.83
N ALA A 154 -0.50 3.80 -0.95
CA ALA A 154 -1.13 4.24 -2.18
C ALA A 154 -1.62 5.67 -1.98
N LYS A 155 -0.98 6.65 -2.62
CA LYS A 155 -1.29 8.07 -2.43
C LYS A 155 -1.99 8.63 -3.67
N GLY A 156 -3.22 9.13 -3.49
CA GLY A 156 -3.96 9.80 -4.56
C GLY A 156 -3.38 11.19 -4.86
N GLY A 157 -3.35 11.59 -6.13
CA GLY A 157 -2.70 12.82 -6.61
C GLY A 157 -3.27 14.12 -6.00
N GLY A 158 -4.52 14.09 -5.53
CA GLY A 158 -5.14 15.22 -4.83
C GLY A 158 -4.57 15.51 -3.43
N SER A 159 -3.98 14.51 -2.76
CA SER A 159 -3.25 14.70 -1.51
C SER A 159 -1.83 15.23 -1.69
N GLU A 160 -1.34 15.22 -2.94
CA GLU A 160 0.01 15.68 -3.31
C GLU A 160 0.04 17.19 -3.60
N THR A 161 -1.12 17.81 -3.86
CA THR A 161 -1.23 19.22 -4.29
C THR A 161 -1.52 20.21 -3.15
N ASN A 162 -1.71 19.77 -1.90
CA ASN A 162 -1.86 20.65 -0.73
C ASN A 162 -1.15 20.08 0.52
N PRO A 163 -0.17 20.80 1.12
CA PRO A 163 0.53 20.36 2.31
C PRO A 163 -0.33 20.64 3.55
N SER A 164 -1.24 19.74 3.89
CA SER A 164 -1.97 19.83 5.16
C SER A 164 -2.02 18.47 5.84
N SER A 165 -1.23 18.42 6.93
CA SER A 165 -1.28 17.46 8.02
C SER A 165 -0.83 16.03 7.69
N PRO A 166 0.41 15.64 8.07
CA PRO A 166 0.74 14.23 8.19
C PRO A 166 -0.19 13.63 9.24
N CYS A 167 -1.28 13.00 8.79
CA CYS A 167 -1.96 12.02 9.61
C CYS A 167 -0.90 10.94 9.87
N SER A 168 -0.35 10.98 11.07
CA SER A 168 0.57 9.97 11.57
C SER A 168 -0.27 8.72 11.76
N ILE A 169 -0.54 8.03 10.65
CA ILE A 169 -0.96 6.64 10.66
C ILE A 169 0.19 5.96 11.39
N LEU A 170 -0.05 5.59 12.65
CA LEU A 170 0.85 4.69 13.36
C LEU A 170 1.08 3.52 12.41
N PRO A 171 2.34 3.07 12.21
CA PRO A 171 2.61 1.98 11.31
C PRO A 171 1.80 0.78 11.82
N THR A 172 0.65 0.50 11.20
CA THR A 172 -0.01 -0.79 11.34
C THR A 172 1.01 -1.74 10.77
N THR A 173 1.77 -2.32 11.70
CA THR A 173 2.83 -3.25 11.42
C THR A 173 2.09 -4.48 10.94
N SER A 174 1.82 -4.59 9.64
CA SER A 174 1.65 -5.89 9.01
C SER A 174 3.05 -6.51 9.00
N SER A 175 3.54 -6.86 10.18
CA SER A 175 4.62 -7.82 10.34
C SER A 175 4.05 -9.14 9.89
N ILE A 176 4.08 -9.38 8.58
CA ILE A 176 4.18 -10.75 8.07
C ILE A 176 5.62 -11.13 8.40
N GLY A 177 5.82 -11.53 9.65
CA GLY A 177 7.07 -12.12 10.09
C GLY A 177 7.17 -13.49 9.45
N TYR A 178 8.07 -13.62 8.48
CA TYR A 178 8.79 -14.87 8.29
C TYR A 178 10.01 -14.87 9.20
#